data_AF-A0A644TMY1-F1
#
_entry.id   AF-A0A644TMY1-F1
#
_cell.length_a   1.000
_cell.length_b   1.000
_cell.length_c   1.000
_cell.angle_alpha   90.00
_cell.angle_beta   90.00
_cell.angle_gamma   90.00
#
_symmetry.space_group_name_H-M   'P 1'
#
loop_
_entity.id
_entity.type
_entity.pdbx_description
1 polymer ?
#
loop_
_entity_poly.entity_id
_entity_poly.type
_entity_poly.pdbx_seq_one_letter_code
_entity_poly.pdbx_strand_id
1 'polypeptide(L)'
;MSRLIIILSQTKYQVLISLIILLNFYVSILMSSDSYVYYIQNNNISFYLGIFGSILALSTSISYAYLVYFLSQTNNRKHDLFHKFKSKLFVFDSYLESLPKYNIVDSMLEFSWKMKQLKQSDFPFDEWKLEVENLMKVYDTSKTEEFEDPNMKNKVLGFLVYLEELLDEFNLMCIRQIIAGLFVNIVIKSFLLIASLIFIMLINYIFKNELILFILSGMPVFFGVMVCLIFLQIGRYIHKDSEEMLDFIEKKENI
;
A
#
# COMPACT_ATOMS: atom_id res chain seq x y z
N MET A 1 11.96 -8.84 17.85
CA MET A 1 10.82 -7.89 17.96
C MET A 1 9.80 -7.98 16.83
N SER A 2 10.19 -8.21 15.56
CA SER A 2 9.30 -8.19 14.38
C SER A 2 8.02 -9.06 14.49
N ARG A 3 8.11 -10.33 14.92
CA ARG A 3 6.96 -11.25 14.97
C ARG A 3 5.85 -10.84 15.94
N LEU A 4 6.21 -10.30 17.10
CA LEU A 4 5.26 -9.88 18.14
C LEU A 4 4.41 -8.69 17.66
N ILE A 5 5.06 -7.72 17.01
CA ILE A 5 4.38 -6.53 16.47
C ILE A 5 3.51 -6.92 15.26
N ILE A 6 3.93 -7.90 14.45
CA ILE A 6 3.09 -8.46 13.37
C ILE A 6 1.81 -9.06 13.94
N ILE A 7 1.90 -9.87 15.00
CA ILE A 7 0.74 -10.47 15.67
C ILE A 7 -0.18 -9.36 16.24
N LEU A 8 0.40 -8.35 16.91
CA LEU A 8 -0.33 -7.20 17.46
C LEU A 8 -0.98 -6.29 16.40
N SER A 9 -0.59 -6.40 15.13
CA SER A 9 -1.15 -5.62 14.02
C SER A 9 -2.39 -6.27 13.36
N GLN A 10 -2.69 -7.52 13.70
CA GLN A 10 -3.86 -8.22 13.17
C GLN A 10 -5.10 -7.88 13.98
N THR A 11 -6.22 -7.65 13.29
CA THR A 11 -7.50 -7.26 13.92
C THR A 11 -7.96 -8.26 14.98
N LYS A 12 -7.85 -9.57 14.68
CA LYS A 12 -8.26 -10.64 15.60
C LYS A 12 -7.56 -10.53 16.96
N TYR A 13 -6.25 -10.29 16.95
CA TYR A 13 -5.46 -10.16 18.18
C TYR A 13 -5.69 -8.82 18.87
N GLN A 14 -5.87 -7.73 18.12
CA GLN A 14 -6.20 -6.41 18.69
C GLN A 14 -7.53 -6.47 19.47
N VAL A 15 -8.57 -7.06 18.88
CA VAL A 15 -9.86 -7.27 19.53
C VAL A 15 -9.73 -8.21 20.72
N LEU A 16 -8.98 -9.31 20.59
CA LEU A 16 -8.81 -10.27 21.67
C LEU A 16 -8.09 -9.66 22.88
N ILE A 17 -7.00 -8.90 22.66
CA ILE A 17 -6.25 -8.24 23.73
C ILE A 17 -7.09 -7.18 24.42
N SER A 18 -7.81 -6.35 23.65
CA SER A 18 -8.71 -5.34 24.22
C SER A 18 -9.86 -5.96 25.01
N LEU A 19 -10.41 -7.09 24.58
CA LEU A 19 -11.40 -7.86 25.34
C LEU A 19 -10.83 -8.46 26.63
N ILE A 20 -9.62 -9.01 26.61
CA ILE A 20 -8.98 -9.56 27.82
C ILE A 20 -8.76 -8.45 28.85
N ILE A 21 -8.27 -7.28 28.43
CA ILE A 21 -8.05 -6.15 29.33
C ILE A 21 -9.38 -5.63 29.88
N LEU A 22 -10.41 -5.55 29.05
CA LEU A 22 -11.77 -5.19 29.45
C LEU A 22 -12.33 -6.16 30.51
N LEU A 23 -12.17 -7.48 30.32
CA LEU A 23 -12.63 -8.48 31.27
C LEU A 23 -11.88 -8.38 32.61
N ASN A 24 -10.56 -8.19 32.57
CA ASN A 24 -9.76 -7.98 33.78
C ASN A 24 -10.19 -6.71 34.52
N PHE A 25 -10.53 -5.65 33.79
CA PHE A 25 -11.08 -4.43 34.37
C PHE A 25 -12.39 -4.69 35.11
N TYR A 26 -13.33 -5.44 34.51
CA TYR A 26 -14.58 -5.81 35.19
C TYR A 26 -14.37 -6.69 36.42
N VAL A 27 -13.48 -7.69 36.36
CA VAL A 27 -13.15 -8.53 37.51
C VAL A 27 -12.59 -7.69 38.66
N SER A 28 -11.73 -6.73 38.35
CA SER A 28 -11.17 -5.81 39.36
C SER A 28 -12.25 -4.96 40.05
N ILE A 29 -13.20 -4.41 39.28
CA ILE A 29 -14.32 -3.64 39.84
C ILE A 29 -15.21 -4.50 40.73
N LEU A 30 -15.53 -5.73 40.30
CA LEU A 30 -16.39 -6.64 41.08
C LEU A 30 -15.74 -7.10 42.39
N MET A 31 -14.40 -7.16 42.44
CA MET A 31 -13.67 -7.55 43.66
C MET A 31 -13.44 -6.40 44.65
N SER A 32 -13.62 -5.14 44.25
CA SER A 32 -13.50 -3.98 45.14
C SER A 32 -14.87 -3.38 45.46
N SER A 33 -15.42 -3.71 46.62
CA SER A 33 -16.75 -3.27 47.10
C SER A 33 -16.92 -1.74 47.13
N ASP A 34 -15.87 -0.98 47.45
CA ASP A 34 -15.92 0.48 47.50
C ASP A 34 -15.81 1.15 46.11
N SER A 35 -15.30 0.41 45.12
CA SER A 35 -15.02 0.93 43.78
C SER A 35 -16.27 1.01 42.90
N TYR A 36 -17.27 0.15 43.14
CA TYR A 36 -18.50 0.04 42.33
C TYR A 36 -19.35 1.32 42.37
N VAL A 37 -19.61 1.84 43.57
CA VAL A 37 -20.45 3.03 43.77
C VAL A 37 -19.75 4.30 43.29
N TYR A 38 -18.45 4.42 43.56
CA TYR A 38 -17.64 5.59 43.16
C TYR A 38 -17.46 5.68 41.64
N TYR A 39 -17.31 4.54 40.94
CA TYR A 39 -17.18 4.52 39.49
C TYR A 39 -18.48 4.85 38.75
N ILE A 40 -19.63 4.38 39.25
CA ILE A 40 -20.93 4.68 38.63
C ILE A 40 -21.27 6.18 38.79
N GLN A 41 -20.95 6.78 39.93
CA GLN A 41 -21.23 8.21 40.19
C GLN A 41 -20.30 9.18 39.47
N ASN A 42 -19.02 8.84 39.25
CA ASN A 42 -18.00 9.76 38.72
C ASN A 42 -17.63 9.48 37.25
N ASN A 43 -18.47 8.74 36.53
CA ASN A 43 -18.07 8.18 35.24
C ASN A 43 -18.13 9.19 34.10
N ASN A 44 -16.98 9.80 33.80
CA ASN A 44 -16.79 10.66 32.64
C ASN A 44 -16.63 9.85 31.32
N ILE A 45 -17.46 8.82 31.11
CA ILE A 45 -17.41 7.92 29.95
C ILE A 45 -17.40 8.73 28.65
N SER A 46 -18.37 9.65 28.49
CA SER A 46 -18.53 10.46 27.30
C SER A 46 -17.32 11.36 27.04
N PHE A 47 -16.65 11.84 28.08
CA PHE A 47 -15.44 12.66 27.96
C PHE A 47 -14.26 11.82 27.43
N TYR A 48 -13.98 10.67 28.04
CA TYR A 48 -12.89 9.79 27.60
C TYR A 48 -13.12 9.25 26.18
N LEU A 49 -14.34 8.78 25.88
CA LEU A 49 -14.70 8.35 24.53
C LEU A 49 -14.59 9.52 23.52
N GLY A 50 -14.94 10.74 23.94
CA GLY A 50 -14.77 11.95 23.13
C GLY A 50 -13.31 12.27 22.82
N ILE A 51 -12.39 12.13 23.79
CA ILE A 51 -10.95 12.30 23.56
C ILE A 51 -10.44 11.26 22.58
N PHE A 52 -10.73 9.97 22.80
CA PHE A 52 -10.29 8.90 21.89
C PHE A 52 -10.86 9.08 20.49
N GLY A 53 -12.15 9.43 20.38
CA GLY A 53 -12.81 9.73 19.13
C GLY A 53 -12.15 10.89 18.38
N SER A 54 -11.77 11.95 19.09
CA SER A 54 -11.09 13.12 18.50
C SER A 54 -9.70 12.76 17.96
N ILE A 55 -8.90 12.02 18.73
CA ILE A 55 -7.57 11.56 18.33
C ILE A 55 -7.66 10.65 17.09
N LEU A 56 -8.60 9.72 17.08
CA LEU A 56 -8.83 8.83 15.95
C LEU A 56 -9.33 9.59 14.73
N ALA A 57 -10.28 10.52 14.89
CA ALA A 57 -10.80 11.33 13.79
C ALA A 57 -9.68 12.13 13.11
N LEU A 58 -8.79 12.74 13.89
CA LEU A 58 -7.64 13.47 13.36
C LEU A 58 -6.65 12.54 12.63
N SER A 59 -6.28 11.42 13.26
CA SER A 59 -5.37 10.44 12.66
C SER A 59 -5.95 9.83 11.39
N THR A 60 -7.24 9.49 11.38
CA THR A 60 -7.93 8.93 10.20
C THR A 60 -8.04 9.93 9.07
N SER A 61 -8.34 11.19 9.35
CA SER A 61 -8.38 12.24 8.33
C SER A 61 -7.03 12.38 7.62
N ILE A 62 -5.94 12.44 8.39
CA ILE A 62 -4.57 12.53 7.84
C ILE A 62 -4.24 11.25 7.05
N SER A 63 -4.50 10.07 7.63
CA SER A 63 -4.21 8.78 6.98
C SER A 63 -4.99 8.61 5.68
N TYR A 64 -6.26 9.02 5.66
CA TYR A 64 -7.12 8.95 4.47
C TYR A 64 -6.64 9.92 3.39
N ALA A 65 -6.33 11.17 3.75
CA ALA A 65 -5.82 12.15 2.80
C ALA A 65 -4.49 11.68 2.16
N TYR A 66 -3.56 11.16 2.97
CA TYR A 66 -2.32 10.59 2.49
C TYR A 66 -2.56 9.39 1.55
N LEU A 67 -3.47 8.49 1.91
CA LEU A 67 -3.81 7.32 1.11
C LEU A 67 -4.40 7.71 -0.26
N VAL A 68 -5.34 8.66 -0.30
CA VAL A 68 -5.94 9.14 -1.54
C VAL A 68 -4.89 9.82 -2.41
N TYR A 69 -4.05 10.67 -1.82
CA TYR A 69 -2.95 11.30 -2.52
C TYR A 69 -1.98 10.27 -3.11
N PHE A 70 -1.56 9.28 -2.31
CA PHE A 70 -0.63 8.23 -2.73
C PHE A 70 -1.19 7.35 -3.85
N LEU A 71 -2.46 6.95 -3.75
CA LEU A 71 -3.13 6.17 -4.80
C LEU A 71 -3.27 6.98 -6.09
N SER A 72 -3.68 8.25 -5.99
CA SER A 72 -3.80 9.15 -7.14
C SER A 72 -2.45 9.35 -7.82
N GLN A 73 -1.39 9.65 -7.05
CA GLN A 73 -0.04 9.82 -7.57
C GLN A 73 0.48 8.55 -8.24
N THR A 74 0.28 7.38 -7.63
CA THR A 74 0.71 6.09 -8.19
C THR A 74 -0.05 5.78 -9.48
N ASN A 75 -1.36 6.02 -9.51
CA ASN A 75 -2.16 5.77 -10.71
C ASN A 75 -1.78 6.71 -11.86
N ASN A 76 -1.60 8.00 -11.57
CA ASN A 76 -1.15 8.98 -12.57
C ASN A 76 0.24 8.61 -13.10
N ARG A 77 1.17 8.22 -12.23
CA ARG A 77 2.51 7.78 -12.66
C ARG A 77 2.45 6.54 -13.55
N LYS A 78 1.58 5.56 -13.24
CA LYS A 78 1.35 4.39 -14.10
C LYS A 78 0.82 4.80 -15.48
N HIS A 79 -0.15 5.70 -15.55
CA HIS A 79 -0.64 6.23 -16.82
C HIS A 79 0.47 6.92 -17.62
N ASP A 80 1.26 7.78 -16.98
CA ASP A 80 2.38 8.49 -17.62
C ASP A 80 3.44 7.52 -18.15
N LEU A 81 3.82 6.52 -17.36
CA LEU A 81 4.80 5.50 -17.76
C LEU A 81 4.30 4.66 -18.93
N PHE A 82 3.02 4.25 -18.89
CA PHE A 82 2.41 3.52 -19.99
C PHE A 82 2.37 4.35 -21.29
N HIS A 83 2.02 5.64 -21.19
CA HIS A 83 2.07 6.54 -22.34
C HIS A 83 3.49 6.71 -22.90
N LYS A 84 4.50 6.86 -22.03
CA LYS A 84 5.92 6.93 -22.44
C LYS A 84 6.37 5.64 -23.13
N PHE A 85 6.00 4.48 -22.59
CA PHE A 85 6.29 3.18 -23.17
C PHE A 85 5.69 3.05 -24.58
N LYS A 86 4.41 3.35 -24.75
CA LYS A 86 3.76 3.34 -26.07
C LYS A 86 4.39 4.33 -27.04
N SER A 87 4.65 5.56 -26.59
CA SER A 87 5.30 6.59 -27.41
C SER A 87 6.67 6.12 -27.91
N LYS A 88 7.46 5.47 -27.05
CA LYS A 88 8.75 4.91 -27.45
C LYS A 88 8.66 3.74 -28.41
N LEU A 89 7.63 2.88 -28.29
CA LEU A 89 7.38 1.85 -29.31
C LEU A 89 7.04 2.46 -30.68
N PHE A 90 6.35 3.61 -30.74
CA PHE A 90 6.15 4.32 -32.01
C PHE A 90 7.45 4.89 -32.58
N VAL A 91 8.32 5.44 -31.73
CA VAL A 91 9.66 5.90 -32.17
C VAL A 91 10.52 4.73 -32.64
N PHE A 92 10.42 3.58 -31.97
CA PHE A 92 11.11 2.35 -32.37
C PHE A 92 10.64 1.86 -33.74
N ASP A 93 9.34 1.86 -34.02
CA ASP A 93 8.82 1.53 -35.35
C ASP A 93 9.33 2.48 -36.43
N SER A 94 9.28 3.79 -36.19
CA SER A 94 9.80 4.77 -37.16
C SER A 94 11.29 4.58 -37.43
N TYR A 95 12.06 4.14 -36.43
CA TYR A 95 13.45 3.77 -36.62
C TYR A 95 13.60 2.49 -37.44
N LEU A 96 12.82 1.45 -37.15
CA LEU A 96 12.83 0.18 -37.90
C LEU A 96 12.40 0.36 -39.36
N GLU A 97 11.39 1.18 -39.63
CA GLU A 97 10.92 1.51 -40.98
C GLU A 97 11.97 2.27 -41.81
N SER A 98 12.88 2.99 -41.14
CA SER A 98 13.97 3.71 -41.82
C SER A 98 15.12 2.80 -42.26
N LEU A 99 15.14 1.54 -41.79
CA LEU A 99 16.16 0.56 -42.12
C LEU A 99 15.76 -0.25 -43.38
N PRO A 100 16.76 -0.83 -44.08
CA PRO A 100 16.48 -1.77 -45.16
C PRO A 100 15.66 -2.96 -44.67
N LYS A 101 14.86 -3.56 -45.57
CA LYS A 101 14.02 -4.73 -45.27
C LYS A 101 14.88 -5.99 -45.07
N TYR A 102 15.37 -6.16 -43.86
CA TYR A 102 15.99 -7.39 -43.38
C TYR A 102 14.94 -8.23 -42.65
N ASN A 103 15.08 -9.56 -42.65
CA ASN A 103 14.18 -10.47 -41.90
C ASN A 103 14.11 -10.12 -40.40
N ILE A 104 15.18 -9.51 -39.89
CA ILE A 104 15.28 -9.07 -38.51
C ILE A 104 14.37 -7.88 -38.20
N VAL A 105 14.20 -6.98 -39.17
CA VAL A 105 13.35 -5.78 -39.03
C VAL A 105 11.89 -6.21 -38.93
N ASP A 106 11.47 -7.19 -39.74
CA ASP A 106 10.12 -7.76 -39.66
C ASP A 106 9.84 -8.40 -38.30
N SER A 107 10.81 -9.14 -37.75
CA SER A 107 10.69 -9.75 -36.41
C SER A 107 10.61 -8.69 -35.29
N MET A 108 11.38 -7.59 -35.42
CA MET A 108 11.34 -6.48 -34.46
C MET A 108 10.05 -5.66 -34.55
N LEU A 109 9.50 -5.51 -35.76
CA LEU A 109 8.19 -4.89 -35.97
C LEU A 109 7.08 -5.77 -35.36
N GLU A 110 7.12 -7.09 -35.56
CA GLU A 110 6.16 -8.01 -34.96
C GLU A 110 6.17 -7.93 -33.43
N PHE A 111 7.36 -7.91 -32.82
CA PHE A 111 7.51 -7.67 -31.38
C PHE A 111 6.91 -6.33 -30.95
N SER A 112 7.24 -5.24 -31.64
CA SER A 112 6.72 -3.91 -31.30
C SER A 112 5.19 -3.87 -31.39
N TRP A 113 4.61 -4.50 -32.42
CA TRP A 113 3.17 -4.66 -32.58
C TRP A 113 2.53 -5.42 -31.42
N LYS A 114 3.13 -6.55 -31.01
CA LYS A 114 2.67 -7.32 -29.85
C LYS A 114 2.68 -6.45 -28.58
N MET A 115 3.76 -5.70 -28.35
CA MET A 115 3.87 -4.80 -27.20
C MET A 115 2.89 -3.61 -27.27
N LYS A 116 2.52 -3.15 -28.47
CA LYS A 116 1.50 -2.12 -28.68
C LYS A 116 0.08 -2.60 -28.41
N GLN A 117 -0.22 -3.88 -28.53
CA GLN A 117 -1.54 -4.44 -28.21
C GLN A 117 -1.80 -4.56 -26.70
N LEU A 118 -0.75 -4.60 -25.88
CA LEU A 118 -0.88 -4.69 -24.42
C LEU A 118 -1.67 -3.50 -23.85
N LYS A 119 -2.63 -3.80 -22.97
CA LYS A 119 -3.36 -2.82 -22.17
C LYS A 119 -2.64 -2.58 -20.85
N GLN A 120 -2.96 -1.47 -20.19
CA GLN A 120 -2.40 -1.14 -18.88
C GLN A 120 -2.77 -2.19 -17.81
N SER A 121 -3.88 -2.92 -17.99
CA SER A 121 -4.30 -4.03 -17.12
C SER A 121 -3.39 -5.26 -17.21
N ASP A 122 -2.65 -5.39 -18.30
CA ASP A 122 -1.87 -6.59 -18.61
C ASP A 122 -0.48 -6.53 -17.95
N PHE A 123 -0.22 -5.48 -17.16
CA PHE A 123 0.99 -5.28 -16.40
C PHE A 123 0.78 -5.63 -14.91
N PRO A 124 1.75 -6.25 -14.23
CA PRO A 124 3.15 -6.47 -14.65
C PRO A 124 3.32 -7.49 -15.79
N PHE A 125 4.26 -7.23 -16.70
CA PHE A 125 4.50 -8.05 -17.89
C PHE A 125 5.70 -8.98 -17.68
N ASP A 126 5.43 -10.20 -17.22
CA ASP A 126 6.46 -11.17 -16.82
C ASP A 126 7.20 -11.80 -18.03
N GLU A 127 6.62 -11.76 -19.22
CA GLU A 127 7.18 -12.39 -20.43
C GLU A 127 8.25 -11.52 -21.13
N TRP A 128 8.52 -10.30 -20.65
CA TRP A 128 9.46 -9.37 -21.28
C TRP A 128 10.81 -10.00 -21.61
N LYS A 129 11.41 -10.68 -20.62
CA LYS A 129 12.73 -11.28 -20.77
C LYS A 129 12.74 -12.39 -21.84
N LEU A 130 11.69 -13.21 -21.90
CA LEU A 130 11.56 -14.27 -22.89
C LEU A 130 11.43 -13.70 -24.30
N GLU A 131 10.63 -12.65 -24.47
CA GLU A 131 10.43 -11.99 -25.76
C GLU A 131 11.71 -11.31 -26.27
N VAL A 132 12.44 -10.63 -25.38
CA VAL A 132 13.75 -10.03 -25.71
C VAL A 132 14.80 -11.10 -26.05
N GLU A 133 14.86 -12.20 -25.29
CA GLU A 133 15.75 -13.32 -25.61
C GLU A 133 15.44 -13.96 -26.97
N ASN A 134 14.16 -14.10 -27.31
CA ASN A 134 13.75 -14.63 -28.61
C ASN A 134 14.17 -13.69 -29.76
N LEU A 135 13.97 -12.38 -29.60
CA LEU A 135 14.47 -11.38 -30.56
C LEU A 135 15.99 -11.44 -30.74
N MET A 136 16.74 -11.57 -29.64
CA MET A 136 18.20 -11.63 -29.69
C MET A 136 18.71 -12.91 -30.35
N LYS A 137 18.02 -14.04 -30.17
CA LYS A 137 18.33 -15.28 -30.90
C LYS A 137 18.16 -15.11 -32.40
N VAL A 138 17.07 -14.48 -32.84
CA VAL A 138 16.83 -14.15 -34.26
C VAL A 138 17.97 -13.26 -34.80
N TYR A 139 18.40 -12.26 -34.01
CA TYR A 139 19.54 -11.40 -34.34
C TYR A 139 20.85 -12.18 -34.53
N ASP A 140 21.16 -13.09 -33.60
CA ASP A 140 22.41 -13.85 -33.66
C ASP A 140 22.41 -14.87 -34.81
N THR A 141 21.23 -15.37 -35.24
CA THR A 141 21.10 -16.24 -36.42
C THR A 141 21.18 -15.49 -37.75
N SER A 142 20.81 -14.20 -37.80
CA SER A 142 20.87 -13.37 -39.02
C SER A 142 22.26 -12.81 -39.33
N LYS A 143 23.32 -13.24 -38.63
CA LYS A 143 24.72 -12.78 -38.82
C LYS A 143 25.30 -12.95 -40.23
N THR A 144 24.61 -13.65 -41.13
CA THR A 144 24.98 -13.82 -42.53
C THR A 144 24.60 -12.63 -43.43
N GLU A 145 23.80 -11.68 -42.95
CA GLU A 145 23.45 -10.47 -43.70
C GLU A 145 24.45 -9.35 -43.36
N GLU A 146 25.14 -8.80 -44.37
CA GLU A 146 25.94 -7.58 -44.21
C GLU A 146 25.00 -6.41 -43.91
N PHE A 147 24.89 -6.04 -42.65
CA PHE A 147 24.13 -4.86 -42.22
C PHE A 147 24.80 -3.59 -42.75
N GLU A 148 24.05 -2.71 -43.41
CA GLU A 148 24.55 -1.40 -43.88
C GLU A 148 24.98 -0.49 -42.72
N ASP A 149 24.34 -0.60 -41.54
CA ASP A 149 24.72 0.13 -40.33
C ASP A 149 25.39 -0.81 -39.30
N PRO A 150 26.73 -0.72 -39.10
CA PRO A 150 27.45 -1.54 -38.13
C PRO A 150 27.01 -1.29 -36.67
N ASN A 151 26.31 -0.18 -36.39
CA ASN A 151 25.79 0.17 -35.06
C ASN A 151 24.31 -0.17 -34.85
N MET A 152 23.64 -0.81 -35.82
CA MET A 152 22.22 -1.18 -35.70
C MET A 152 21.92 -1.96 -34.41
N LYS A 153 22.77 -2.93 -34.07
CA LYS A 153 22.66 -3.73 -32.83
C LYS A 153 22.61 -2.86 -31.58
N ASN A 154 23.55 -1.93 -31.46
CA ASN A 154 23.69 -1.08 -30.28
C ASN A 154 22.50 -0.13 -30.14
N LYS A 155 21.98 0.39 -31.25
CA LYS A 155 20.79 1.25 -31.26
C LYS A 155 19.54 0.48 -30.84
N VAL A 156 19.32 -0.72 -31.40
CA VAL A 156 18.20 -1.59 -31.03
C VAL A 156 18.28 -1.99 -29.55
N LEU A 157 19.44 -2.43 -29.08
CA LEU A 157 19.67 -2.72 -27.67
C LEU A 157 19.40 -1.49 -26.79
N GLY A 158 19.82 -0.30 -27.22
CA GLY A 158 19.50 0.94 -26.50
C GLY A 158 18.00 1.21 -26.37
N PHE A 159 17.22 0.94 -27.42
CA PHE A 159 15.76 1.02 -27.34
C PHE A 159 15.16 -0.03 -26.41
N LEU A 160 15.62 -1.28 -26.49
CA LEU A 160 15.13 -2.36 -25.64
C LEU A 160 15.46 -2.11 -24.15
N VAL A 161 16.66 -1.66 -23.84
CA VAL A 161 17.07 -1.28 -22.48
C VAL A 161 16.19 -0.14 -21.96
N TYR A 162 15.94 0.90 -22.77
CA TYR A 162 15.07 2.00 -22.34
C TYR A 162 13.62 1.54 -22.11
N LEU A 163 13.11 0.61 -22.91
CA LEU A 163 11.78 0.02 -22.70
C LEU A 163 11.76 -0.84 -21.44
N GLU A 164 12.83 -1.59 -21.16
CA GLU A 164 12.99 -2.36 -19.93
C GLU A 164 13.01 -1.46 -18.69
N GLU A 165 13.75 -0.36 -18.70
CA GLU A 165 13.74 0.63 -17.61
C GLU A 165 12.33 1.18 -17.32
N LEU A 166 11.55 1.47 -18.37
CA LEU A 166 10.17 1.93 -18.22
C LEU A 166 9.25 0.85 -17.63
N LEU A 167 9.46 -0.41 -18.01
CA LEU A 167 8.71 -1.55 -17.49
C LEU A 167 9.04 -1.83 -16.03
N ASP A 168 10.31 -1.76 -15.66
CA ASP A 168 10.76 -1.90 -14.28
C ASP A 168 10.15 -0.80 -13.41
N GLU A 169 10.17 0.45 -13.86
CA GLU A 169 9.52 1.54 -13.14
C GLU A 169 8.01 1.31 -13.00
N PHE A 170 7.34 0.80 -14.05
CA PHE A 170 5.92 0.47 -14.00
C PHE A 170 5.63 -0.67 -13.00
N ASN A 171 6.46 -1.70 -12.99
CA ASN A 171 6.35 -2.84 -12.07
C ASN A 171 6.53 -2.38 -10.62
N LEU A 172 7.50 -1.50 -10.35
CA LEU A 172 7.67 -0.86 -9.03
C LEU A 172 6.43 -0.06 -8.62
N MET A 173 5.79 0.67 -9.53
CA MET A 173 4.53 1.37 -9.23
C MET A 173 3.38 0.41 -8.95
N CYS A 174 3.32 -0.76 -9.60
CA CYS A 174 2.34 -1.80 -9.27
C CYS A 174 2.57 -2.38 -7.88
N ILE A 175 3.82 -2.63 -7.48
CA ILE A 175 4.18 -3.05 -6.12
C ILE A 175 3.74 -1.99 -5.11
N ARG A 176 4.02 -0.71 -5.37
CA ARG A 176 3.55 0.41 -4.52
C ARG A 176 2.03 0.43 -4.37
N GLN A 177 1.29 0.18 -5.44
CA GLN A 177 -0.18 0.11 -5.40
C GLN A 177 -0.68 -1.07 -4.53
N ILE A 178 -0.02 -2.24 -4.59
CA ILE A 178 -0.34 -3.39 -3.75
C ILE A 178 -0.09 -3.06 -2.27
N ILE A 179 1.05 -2.42 -1.97
CA ILE A 179 1.39 -1.98 -0.60
C ILE A 179 0.36 -0.97 -0.09
N ALA A 180 -0.10 -0.03 -0.93
CA ALA A 180 -1.16 0.91 -0.57
C ALA A 180 -2.46 0.20 -0.16
N GLY A 181 -2.77 -0.95 -0.77
CA GLY A 181 -3.91 -1.80 -0.36
C GLY A 181 -3.84 -2.25 1.10
N LEU A 182 -2.66 -2.42 1.68
CA LEU A 182 -2.49 -2.74 3.10
C LEU A 182 -2.88 -1.56 4.00
N PHE A 183 -2.60 -0.33 3.58
CA PHE A 183 -2.98 0.89 4.30
C PHE A 183 -4.50 1.12 4.28
N VAL A 184 -5.19 0.74 3.20
CA VAL A 184 -6.67 0.82 3.10
C VAL A 184 -7.32 0.08 4.26
N ASN A 185 -6.84 -1.12 4.59
CA ASN A 185 -7.37 -1.90 5.70
C ASN A 185 -7.24 -1.19 7.05
N ILE A 186 -6.15 -0.46 7.28
CA ILE A 186 -5.95 0.30 8.52
C ILE A 186 -6.95 1.44 8.60
N VAL A 187 -7.13 2.19 7.51
CA VAL A 187 -8.10 3.29 7.44
C VAL A 187 -9.53 2.79 7.67
N ILE A 188 -9.93 1.68 7.04
CA ILE A 188 -11.25 1.07 7.24
C ILE A 188 -11.47 0.68 8.71
N LYS A 189 -10.49 0.02 9.36
CA LYS A 189 -10.60 -0.34 10.78
C LYS A 189 -10.86 0.88 11.66
N SER A 190 -10.13 1.96 11.42
CA SER A 190 -10.26 3.17 12.22
C SER A 190 -11.62 3.86 12.00
N PHE A 191 -12.16 3.85 10.77
CA PHE A 191 -13.53 4.30 10.51
C PHE A 191 -14.58 3.46 11.25
N LEU A 192 -14.46 2.14 11.22
CA LEU A 192 -15.34 1.23 11.97
C LEU A 192 -15.27 1.49 13.47
N LEU A 193 -14.07 1.79 13.99
CA LEU A 193 -13.87 2.07 15.40
C LEU A 193 -14.49 3.42 15.81
N ILE A 194 -14.39 4.45 14.98
CA ILE A 194 -15.10 5.73 15.17
C ILE A 194 -16.62 5.53 15.14
N ALA A 195 -17.14 4.76 14.17
CA ALA A 195 -18.56 4.46 14.10
C ALA A 195 -19.06 3.73 15.35
N SER A 196 -18.28 2.76 15.86
CA SER A 196 -18.57 2.05 17.11
C SER A 196 -18.56 2.97 18.33
N LEU A 197 -17.60 3.90 18.41
CA LEU A 197 -17.55 4.93 19.46
C LEU A 197 -18.81 5.79 19.47
N ILE A 198 -19.22 6.30 18.31
CA ILE A 198 -20.44 7.11 18.17
C ILE A 198 -21.66 6.31 18.61
N PHE A 199 -21.77 5.05 18.18
CA PHE A 199 -22.86 4.16 18.56
C PHE A 199 -22.94 3.95 20.08
N ILE A 200 -21.81 3.74 20.74
CA ILE A 200 -21.75 3.55 22.20
C ILE A 200 -22.08 4.85 22.95
N MET A 201 -21.66 6.00 22.45
CA MET A 201 -22.07 7.29 23.00
C MET A 201 -23.59 7.50 22.90
N LEU A 202 -24.22 7.10 21.79
CA LEU A 202 -25.67 7.14 21.64
C LEU A 202 -26.39 6.21 22.62
N ILE A 203 -25.89 4.98 22.82
CA ILE A 203 -26.44 4.06 23.82
C ILE A 203 -26.34 4.67 25.22
N ASN A 204 -25.18 5.23 25.58
CA ASN A 204 -24.97 5.89 26.87
C ASN A 204 -25.92 7.08 27.09
N TYR A 205 -26.26 7.80 26.03
CA TYR A 205 -27.21 8.91 26.10
C TYR A 205 -28.65 8.45 26.28
N ILE A 206 -29.07 7.40 25.55
CA ILE A 206 -30.46 6.92 25.54
C ILE A 206 -30.77 6.08 26.78
N PHE A 207 -29.86 5.20 27.20
CA PHE A 207 -30.09 4.22 28.25
C PHE A 207 -29.38 4.60 29.54
N LYS A 208 -30.15 4.95 30.58
CA LYS A 208 -29.64 5.31 31.91
C LYS A 208 -29.84 4.22 32.97
N ASN A 209 -30.07 2.98 32.55
CA ASN A 209 -30.20 1.85 33.47
C ASN A 209 -28.84 1.55 34.14
N GLU A 210 -28.81 1.31 35.44
CA GLU A 210 -27.59 1.02 36.22
C GLU A 210 -26.79 -0.15 35.64
N LEU A 211 -27.47 -1.23 35.21
CA LEU A 211 -26.80 -2.36 34.56
C LEU A 211 -26.14 -1.97 33.24
N ILE A 212 -26.77 -1.09 32.46
CA ILE A 212 -26.23 -0.62 31.17
C ILE A 212 -25.07 0.35 31.43
N LEU A 213 -25.19 1.25 32.39
CA LEU A 213 -24.12 2.16 32.80
C LEU A 213 -22.90 1.41 33.33
N PHE A 214 -23.09 0.31 34.05
CA PHE A 214 -22.02 -0.58 34.47
C PHE A 214 -21.30 -1.21 33.27
N ILE A 215 -22.03 -1.75 32.29
CA ILE A 215 -21.44 -2.33 31.06
C ILE A 215 -20.77 -1.26 30.18
N LEU A 216 -21.23 -0.02 30.22
CA LEU A 216 -20.62 1.07 29.45
C LEU A 216 -19.36 1.62 30.14
N SER A 217 -19.23 1.46 31.45
CA SER A 217 -18.10 1.95 32.24
C SER A 217 -16.73 1.43 31.79
N GLY A 218 -16.67 0.19 31.27
CA GLY A 218 -15.43 -0.41 30.78
C GLY A 218 -15.11 -0.05 29.33
N MET A 219 -16.05 0.52 28.57
CA MET A 219 -15.84 0.83 27.14
C MET A 219 -14.64 1.77 26.88
N PRO A 220 -14.39 2.82 27.69
CA PRO A 220 -13.18 3.64 27.54
C PRO A 220 -11.88 2.85 27.60
N VAL A 221 -11.81 1.80 28.42
CA VAL A 221 -10.61 0.93 28.52
C VAL A 221 -10.45 0.13 27.23
N PHE A 222 -11.53 -0.47 26.72
CA PHE A 222 -11.51 -1.20 25.46
C PHE A 222 -11.03 -0.32 24.29
N PHE A 223 -11.64 0.86 24.14
CA PHE A 223 -11.27 1.78 23.05
C PHE A 223 -9.88 2.36 23.23
N GLY A 224 -9.47 2.71 24.45
CA GLY A 224 -8.12 3.22 24.72
C GLY A 224 -7.04 2.22 24.31
N VAL A 225 -7.22 0.94 24.65
CA VAL A 225 -6.29 -0.13 24.22
C VAL A 225 -6.29 -0.28 22.70
N MET A 226 -7.47 -0.30 22.06
CA MET A 226 -7.56 -0.44 20.61
C MET A 226 -6.93 0.74 19.86
N VAL A 227 -7.12 1.96 20.35
CA VAL A 227 -6.47 3.17 19.83
C VAL A 227 -4.95 2.97 19.87
N CYS A 228 -4.38 2.64 21.04
CA CYS A 228 -2.95 2.42 21.18
C CYS A 228 -2.41 1.35 20.21
N LEU A 229 -3.12 0.24 20.04
CA LEU A 229 -2.71 -0.84 19.13
C LEU A 229 -2.79 -0.42 17.65
N ILE A 230 -3.79 0.36 17.26
CA ILE A 230 -3.89 0.93 15.90
C ILE A 230 -2.75 1.93 15.66
N PHE A 231 -2.44 2.80 16.63
CA PHE A 231 -1.33 3.73 16.51
C PHE A 231 0.03 3.01 16.43
N LEU A 232 0.23 1.94 17.18
CA LEU A 232 1.41 1.08 17.05
C LEU A 232 1.50 0.45 15.65
N GLN A 233 0.37 0.01 15.09
CA GLN A 233 0.32 -0.50 13.73
C GLN A 233 0.71 0.59 12.72
N ILE A 234 0.12 1.79 12.80
CA ILE A 234 0.43 2.92 11.93
C ILE A 234 1.91 3.31 12.05
N GLY A 235 2.42 3.47 13.27
CA GLY A 235 3.81 3.84 13.53
C GLY A 235 4.79 2.83 12.93
N ARG A 236 4.50 1.53 12.98
CA ARG A 236 5.32 0.50 12.32
C ARG A 236 5.34 0.65 10.81
N TYR A 237 4.19 0.92 10.19
CA TYR A 237 4.14 1.09 8.73
C TYR A 237 4.90 2.34 8.30
N ILE A 238 4.75 3.45 9.03
CA ILE A 238 5.52 4.67 8.78
C ILE A 238 7.02 4.41 8.96
N HIS A 239 7.41 3.71 10.03
CA HIS A 239 8.82 3.39 10.27
C HIS A 239 9.40 2.51 9.16
N LYS A 240 8.66 1.51 8.69
CA LYS A 240 9.08 0.65 7.56
C LYS A 240 9.24 1.46 6.27
N ASP A 241 8.27 2.32 5.95
CA ASP A 241 8.37 3.21 4.78
C ASP A 241 9.55 4.19 4.94
N SER A 242 9.83 4.67 6.16
CA SER A 242 10.97 5.56 6.41
C SER A 242 12.32 4.86 6.25
N GLU A 243 12.47 3.62 6.73
CA GLU A 243 13.70 2.83 6.54
C GLU A 243 13.94 2.56 5.05
N GLU A 244 12.91 2.20 4.29
CA GLU A 244 13.02 2.00 2.83
C GLU A 244 13.40 3.29 2.08
N MET A 245 12.99 4.48 2.57
CA MET A 245 13.41 5.77 2.01
C MET A 245 14.82 6.18 2.45
N LEU A 246 15.25 5.81 3.66
CA LEU A 246 16.55 6.15 4.24
C LEU A 246 17.68 5.24 3.75
N ASP A 247 17.40 4.01 3.35
CA ASP A 247 18.36 3.11 2.69
C ASP A 247 18.99 3.74 1.44
N PHE A 248 18.29 4.68 0.80
CA PHE A 248 18.79 5.44 -0.36
C PHE A 248 19.72 6.60 0.05
N ILE A 249 19.62 7.09 1.28
CA ILE A 249 20.39 8.23 1.82
C ILE A 249 21.65 7.72 2.51
N GLU A 250 21.59 6.66 3.34
CA GLU A 250 22.79 6.10 3.99
C GLU A 250 23.77 5.47 2.99
N LYS A 251 23.30 5.04 1.81
CA LYS A 251 24.18 4.63 0.70
C LYS A 251 24.98 5.80 0.10
N LYS A 252 24.54 7.04 0.25
CA LYS A 252 25.25 8.23 -0.25
C LYS A 252 26.32 8.75 0.70
N GLU A 253 26.22 8.47 2.00
CA GLU A 253 27.23 8.90 2.97
C GLU A 253 28.45 7.95 3.05
N ASN A 254 28.37 6.79 2.40
CA ASN A 254 29.45 5.80 2.33
C ASN A 254 30.14 5.70 0.95
N ILE A 255 30.10 6.77 0.15
CA ILE A 255 30.89 6.91 -1.10
C ILE A 255 31.85 8.09 -0.96
#